data_AF-A0A8T4DPX9-F1
#
_entry.id   AF-A0A8T4DPX9-F1
#
_cell.length_a   1.000
_cell.length_b   1.000
_cell.length_c   1.000
_cell.angle_alpha   90.00
_cell.angle_beta   90.00
_cell.angle_gamma   90.00
#
_symmetry.space_group_name_H-M   'P 1'
#
loop_
_entity.id
_entity.type
_entity.pdbx_description
1 polymer ?
#
loop_
_entity_poly.entity_id
_entity_poly.type
_entity_poly.pdbx_seq_one_letter_code
_entity_poly.pdbx_strand_id
1 'polypeptide(L)'
;MSRSWMLSAVLLLTVAVLLFTAYSLQLQNKALVQESSALKASSEALASSQASVIASLELEVSRLNSSLASLRGELESASKSNHYLKSEVEDTISRLEAYRLELNRSLEWFKANAALSSSVPEQKIKDSLRHECVKVEGDHCTLLLGCYHLVNSAYYDLKYRSDISTSSKSDKIQSLSEFLDNRGGDCEDYSLFYKAEHSYLLSLCKGKDVSLEAWVPGEGKAWVNFDESWYMPNSETVLLPDGFIHPNVVCGEIFDFNTGKVGGHCMIALTRKEILSTKDLGLLRGAPLVEPQSGKYMGLIGADSGIILLESTADYKEPSYIYMVVTDNDLFLYSLGDGWLSQSSLEHELYSRQLELVIAKR
;
A
#
# COMPACT_ATOMS: atom_id res chain seq x y z
N MET A 1 -107.81 -52.82 83.67
CA MET A 1 -107.62 -52.36 82.28
C MET A 1 -106.21 -51.80 82.09
N SER A 2 -105.43 -52.49 81.24
CA SER A 2 -104.33 -52.05 80.35
C SER A 2 -103.05 -51.31 80.81
N ARG A 3 -102.41 -51.61 81.96
CA ARG A 3 -100.99 -51.17 82.21
C ARG A 3 -99.93 -51.93 81.40
N SER A 4 -100.24 -53.13 80.91
CA SER A 4 -99.33 -53.97 80.11
C SER A 4 -99.13 -53.43 78.67
N TRP A 5 -100.15 -52.81 78.07
CA TRP A 5 -100.08 -52.28 76.71
C TRP A 5 -99.28 -50.96 76.59
N MET A 6 -99.23 -50.14 77.65
CA MET A 6 -98.41 -48.92 77.67
C MET A 6 -96.91 -49.21 77.79
N LEU A 7 -96.52 -50.22 78.57
CA LEU A 7 -95.11 -50.63 78.70
C LEU A 7 -94.55 -51.18 77.38
N SER A 8 -95.34 -51.98 76.65
CA SER A 8 -94.95 -52.43 75.30
C SER A 8 -94.92 -51.31 74.27
N ALA A 9 -95.86 -50.36 74.32
CA ALA A 9 -95.87 -49.21 73.41
C ALA A 9 -94.69 -48.25 73.64
N VAL A 10 -94.35 -47.97 74.90
CA VAL A 10 -93.18 -47.16 75.26
C VAL A 10 -91.88 -47.86 74.88
N LEU A 11 -91.80 -49.19 75.05
CA LEU A 11 -90.63 -49.99 74.63
C LEU A 11 -90.46 -50.04 73.10
N LEU A 12 -91.57 -50.18 72.35
CA LEU A 12 -91.55 -50.12 70.88
C LEU A 12 -91.16 -48.72 70.37
N LEU A 13 -91.62 -47.66 71.04
CA LEU A 13 -91.27 -46.28 70.69
C LEU A 13 -89.80 -45.98 70.99
N THR A 14 -89.27 -46.41 72.14
CA THR A 14 -87.85 -46.23 72.48
C THR A 14 -86.94 -47.05 71.57
N VAL A 15 -87.33 -48.27 71.20
CA VAL A 15 -86.61 -49.09 70.20
C VAL A 15 -86.66 -48.42 68.82
N ALA A 16 -87.80 -47.87 68.40
CA ALA A 16 -87.91 -47.16 67.12
C ALA A 16 -87.07 -45.88 67.07
N VAL A 17 -87.05 -45.10 68.17
CA VAL A 17 -86.18 -43.91 68.31
C VAL A 17 -84.70 -44.31 68.33
N LEU A 18 -84.33 -45.38 69.03
CA LEU A 18 -82.96 -45.91 69.02
C LEU A 18 -82.53 -46.40 67.63
N LEU A 19 -83.42 -47.09 66.90
CA LEU A 19 -83.15 -47.52 65.53
C LEU A 19 -83.03 -46.33 64.56
N PHE A 20 -83.88 -45.31 64.70
CA PHE A 20 -83.83 -44.12 63.86
C PHE A 20 -82.59 -43.27 64.15
N THR A 21 -82.23 -43.09 65.42
CA THR A 21 -81.00 -42.40 65.82
C THR A 21 -79.76 -43.18 65.38
N ALA A 22 -79.74 -44.51 65.53
CA ALA A 22 -78.64 -45.35 65.04
C ALA A 22 -78.52 -45.29 63.50
N TYR A 23 -79.63 -45.30 62.78
CA TYR A 23 -79.66 -45.15 61.32
C TYR A 23 -79.20 -43.76 60.87
N SER A 24 -79.66 -42.69 61.54
CA SER A 24 -79.22 -41.32 61.31
C SER A 24 -77.72 -41.16 61.60
N LEU A 25 -77.23 -41.75 62.70
CA LEU A 25 -75.80 -41.76 63.04
C LEU A 25 -74.99 -42.49 61.98
N GLN A 26 -75.50 -43.63 61.49
CA GLN A 26 -74.85 -44.42 60.45
C GLN A 26 -74.81 -43.66 59.12
N LEU A 27 -75.86 -42.91 58.78
CA LEU A 27 -75.89 -42.00 57.63
C LEU A 27 -74.88 -40.86 57.76
N GLN A 28 -74.83 -40.19 58.90
CA GLN A 28 -73.84 -39.13 59.16
C GLN A 28 -72.41 -39.67 59.13
N ASN A 29 -72.18 -40.86 59.69
CA ASN A 29 -70.87 -41.49 59.69
C ASN A 29 -70.43 -41.89 58.27
N LYS A 30 -71.36 -42.36 57.42
CA LYS A 30 -71.10 -42.58 55.99
C LYS A 30 -70.77 -41.28 55.25
N ALA A 31 -71.51 -40.21 55.51
CA ALA A 31 -71.26 -38.90 54.90
C ALA A 31 -69.89 -38.34 55.32
N LEU A 32 -69.54 -38.42 56.61
CA LEU A 32 -68.24 -38.02 57.15
C LEU A 32 -67.09 -38.84 56.58
N VAL A 33 -67.24 -40.16 56.44
CA VAL A 33 -66.23 -41.03 55.80
C VAL A 33 -66.06 -40.65 54.34
N GLN A 34 -67.15 -40.34 53.64
CA GLN A 34 -67.12 -39.95 52.24
C GLN A 34 -66.46 -38.56 52.05
N GLU A 35 -66.79 -37.59 52.90
CA GLU A 35 -66.17 -36.26 52.90
C GLU A 35 -64.68 -36.34 53.27
N SER A 36 -64.31 -37.14 54.28
CA SER A 36 -62.92 -37.42 54.64
C SER A 36 -62.13 -38.05 53.49
N SER A 37 -62.74 -39.01 52.78
CA SER A 37 -62.12 -39.63 51.60
C SER A 37 -61.93 -38.65 50.44
N ALA A 38 -62.89 -37.75 50.21
CA ALA A 38 -62.81 -36.71 49.19
C ALA A 38 -61.76 -35.65 49.54
N LEU A 39 -61.68 -35.24 50.81
CA LEU A 39 -60.65 -34.31 51.30
C LEU A 39 -59.25 -34.91 51.15
N LYS A 40 -59.10 -36.20 51.49
CA LYS A 40 -57.84 -36.92 51.31
C LYS A 40 -57.43 -37.00 49.83
N ALA A 41 -58.37 -37.36 48.94
CA ALA A 41 -58.12 -37.38 47.50
C ALA A 41 -57.76 -35.98 46.95
N SER A 42 -58.44 -34.92 47.41
CA SER A 42 -58.12 -33.53 47.04
C SER A 42 -56.75 -33.09 47.55
N SER A 43 -56.38 -33.48 48.78
CA SER A 43 -55.06 -33.21 49.36
C SER A 43 -53.95 -33.91 48.57
N GLU A 44 -54.17 -35.17 48.18
CA GLU A 44 -53.21 -35.94 47.37
C GLU A 44 -53.07 -35.37 45.96
N ALA A 45 -54.18 -34.97 45.33
CA ALA A 45 -54.17 -34.30 44.02
C ALA A 45 -53.45 -32.95 44.08
N LEU A 46 -53.67 -32.16 45.14
CA LEU A 46 -52.97 -30.89 45.33
C LEU A 46 -51.47 -31.09 45.56
N ALA A 47 -51.08 -32.05 46.39
CA ALA A 47 -49.68 -32.40 46.63
C ALA A 47 -48.98 -32.86 45.34
N SER A 48 -49.66 -33.70 44.54
CA SER A 48 -49.17 -34.13 43.23
C SER A 48 -49.01 -32.96 42.25
N SER A 49 -49.99 -32.06 42.19
CA SER A 49 -49.93 -30.86 41.35
C SER A 49 -48.85 -29.88 41.79
N GLN A 50 -48.61 -29.73 43.09
CA GLN A 50 -47.51 -28.88 43.59
C GLN A 50 -46.15 -29.49 43.24
N ALA A 51 -46.00 -30.80 43.41
CA ALA A 51 -44.76 -31.50 43.05
C ALA A 51 -44.44 -31.37 41.55
N SER A 52 -45.44 -31.45 40.66
CA SER A 52 -45.22 -31.30 39.23
C SER A 52 -44.82 -29.87 38.84
N VAL A 53 -45.42 -28.85 39.46
CA VAL A 53 -45.06 -27.44 39.23
C VAL A 53 -43.65 -27.13 39.75
N ILE A 54 -43.28 -27.64 40.93
CA ILE A 54 -41.92 -27.49 41.46
C ILE A 54 -40.91 -28.14 40.52
N ALA A 55 -41.17 -29.37 40.07
CA ALA A 55 -40.28 -30.06 39.13
C ALA A 55 -40.15 -29.29 37.80
N SER A 56 -41.22 -28.70 37.27
CA SER A 56 -41.14 -27.92 36.03
C SER A 56 -40.36 -26.61 36.23
N LEU A 57 -40.54 -25.94 37.36
CA LEU A 57 -39.79 -24.73 37.71
C LEU A 57 -38.30 -25.02 37.90
N GLU A 58 -37.94 -26.11 38.57
CA GLU A 58 -36.54 -26.53 38.72
C GLU A 58 -35.88 -26.78 37.36
N LEU A 59 -36.62 -27.39 36.43
CA LEU A 59 -36.14 -27.64 35.07
C LEU A 59 -35.93 -26.35 34.29
N GLU A 60 -36.87 -25.39 34.39
CA GLU A 60 -36.72 -24.08 33.73
C GLU A 60 -35.60 -23.23 34.36
N VAL A 61 -35.44 -23.26 35.69
CA VAL A 61 -34.30 -22.60 36.37
C VAL A 61 -32.97 -23.20 35.93
N SER A 62 -32.90 -24.53 35.81
CA SER A 62 -31.70 -25.21 35.30
C SER A 62 -31.40 -24.80 33.86
N ARG A 63 -32.43 -24.75 32.99
CA ARG A 63 -32.30 -24.30 31.59
C ARG A 63 -31.81 -22.85 31.50
N LEU A 64 -32.43 -21.94 32.25
CA LEU A 64 -32.05 -20.53 32.29
C LEU A 64 -30.62 -20.34 32.80
N ASN A 65 -30.21 -21.07 33.84
CA ASN A 65 -28.84 -21.02 34.36
C ASN A 65 -27.82 -21.49 33.31
N SER A 66 -28.13 -22.55 32.57
CA SER A 66 -27.29 -23.03 31.47
C SER A 66 -27.19 -22.01 30.33
N SER A 67 -28.30 -21.42 29.90
CA SER A 67 -28.30 -20.36 28.88
C SER A 67 -27.53 -19.13 29.32
N LEU A 68 -27.65 -18.73 30.59
CA LEU A 68 -26.94 -17.58 31.15
C LEU A 68 -25.43 -17.84 31.21
N ALA A 69 -25.01 -19.06 31.57
CA ALA A 69 -23.62 -19.47 31.51
C ALA A 69 -23.07 -19.45 30.07
N SER A 70 -23.83 -19.94 29.09
CA SER A 70 -23.45 -19.88 27.66
C SER A 70 -23.28 -18.45 27.17
N LEU A 71 -24.27 -17.59 27.42
CA LEU A 71 -24.25 -16.17 27.04
C LEU A 71 -23.07 -15.42 27.68
N ARG A 72 -22.72 -15.73 28.94
CA ARG A 72 -21.53 -15.16 29.58
C ARG A 72 -20.24 -15.61 28.89
N GLY A 73 -20.14 -16.89 28.53
CA GLY A 73 -18.99 -17.42 27.79
C GLY A 73 -18.85 -16.78 26.39
N GLU A 74 -19.96 -16.63 25.67
CA GLU A 74 -20.02 -15.95 24.38
C GLU A 74 -19.62 -14.48 24.50
N LEU A 75 -20.12 -13.76 25.51
CA LEU A 75 -19.77 -12.37 25.78
C LEU A 75 -18.28 -12.20 26.10
N GLU A 76 -17.72 -13.08 26.93
CA GLU A 76 -16.29 -13.05 27.25
C GLU A 76 -15.42 -13.34 26.02
N SER A 77 -15.81 -14.33 25.21
CA SER A 77 -15.14 -14.66 23.96
C SER A 77 -15.19 -13.48 22.97
N ALA A 78 -16.37 -12.90 22.76
CA ALA A 78 -16.56 -11.74 21.90
C ALA A 78 -15.76 -10.53 22.39
N SER A 79 -15.71 -10.29 23.71
CA SER A 79 -14.89 -9.22 24.30
C SER A 79 -13.40 -9.42 24.05
N LYS A 80 -12.89 -10.65 24.15
CA LYS A 80 -11.48 -10.98 23.87
C LYS A 80 -11.16 -10.81 22.39
N SER A 81 -12.02 -11.32 21.50
CA SER A 81 -11.87 -11.14 20.06
C SER A 81 -11.90 -9.66 19.66
N ASN A 82 -12.79 -8.86 20.26
CA ASN A 82 -12.85 -7.42 20.03
C ASN A 82 -11.55 -6.72 20.47
N HIS A 83 -11.01 -7.06 21.65
CA HIS A 83 -9.74 -6.53 22.12
C HIS A 83 -8.57 -6.89 21.17
N TYR A 84 -8.52 -8.14 20.70
CA TYR A 84 -7.50 -8.58 19.74
C TYR A 84 -7.59 -7.79 18.42
N LEU A 85 -8.79 -7.71 17.84
CA LEU A 85 -9.02 -6.96 16.60
C LEU A 85 -8.65 -5.48 16.76
N LYS A 86 -8.98 -4.86 17.90
CA LYS A 86 -8.60 -3.47 18.18
C LYS A 86 -7.08 -3.29 18.21
N SER A 87 -6.35 -4.22 18.83
CA SER A 87 -4.89 -4.21 18.85
C SER A 87 -4.30 -4.39 17.45
N GLU A 88 -4.86 -5.28 16.64
CA GLU A 88 -4.42 -5.53 15.26
C GLU A 88 -4.66 -4.32 14.34
N VAL A 89 -5.80 -3.64 14.50
CA VAL A 89 -6.10 -2.38 13.81
C VAL A 89 -5.11 -1.28 14.22
N GLU A 90 -4.78 -1.16 15.50
CA GLU A 90 -3.80 -0.18 16.00
C GLU A 90 -2.38 -0.44 15.46
N ASP A 91 -1.94 -1.70 15.45
CA ASP A 91 -0.67 -2.09 14.84
C ASP A 91 -0.63 -1.78 13.34
N THR A 92 -1.71 -2.11 12.63
CA THR A 92 -1.83 -1.84 11.19
C THR A 92 -1.77 -0.35 10.89
N ILE A 93 -2.47 0.49 11.65
CA ILE A 93 -2.41 1.96 11.51
C ILE A 93 -0.97 2.47 11.72
N SER A 94 -0.29 2.00 12.77
CA SER A 94 1.10 2.38 13.06
C SER A 94 2.06 2.00 11.92
N ARG A 95 1.90 0.80 11.36
CA ARG A 95 2.69 0.33 10.22
C ARG A 95 2.43 1.17 8.96
N LEU A 96 1.17 1.50 8.67
CA LEU A 96 0.82 2.38 7.55
C LEU A 96 1.43 3.78 7.72
N GLU A 97 1.43 4.34 8.93
CA GLU A 97 2.08 5.63 9.23
C GLU A 97 3.59 5.59 9.00
N ALA A 98 4.25 4.53 9.47
CA ALA A 98 5.69 4.35 9.27
C ALA A 98 6.05 4.24 7.78
N TYR A 99 5.32 3.41 7.01
CA TYR A 99 5.51 3.30 5.57
C TYR A 99 5.29 4.62 4.83
N ARG A 100 4.25 5.38 5.20
CA ARG A 100 3.99 6.69 4.61
C ARG A 100 5.13 7.68 4.86
N LEU A 101 5.67 7.69 6.08
CA LEU A 101 6.81 8.54 6.42
C LEU A 101 8.05 8.17 5.61
N GLU A 102 8.29 6.89 5.39
CA GLU A 102 9.39 6.39 4.57
C GLU A 102 9.23 6.78 3.09
N LEU A 103 8.03 6.60 2.52
CA LEU A 103 7.72 7.05 1.16
C LEU A 103 7.93 8.55 0.99
N ASN A 104 7.44 9.37 1.93
CA ASN A 104 7.62 10.82 1.86
C ASN A 104 9.09 11.22 1.95
N ARG A 105 9.89 10.55 2.80
CA ARG A 105 11.34 10.76 2.84
C ARG A 105 12.00 10.38 1.51
N SER A 106 11.58 9.29 0.88
CA SER A 106 12.09 8.88 -0.44
C SER A 106 11.75 9.92 -1.52
N LEU A 107 10.52 10.41 -1.56
CA LEU A 107 10.08 11.45 -2.51
C LEU A 107 10.82 12.78 -2.29
N GLU A 108 10.99 13.21 -1.04
CA GLU A 108 11.78 14.39 -0.69
C GLU A 108 13.25 14.23 -1.09
N TRP A 109 13.80 13.04 -0.91
CA TRP A 109 15.15 12.71 -1.33
C TRP A 109 15.32 12.83 -2.86
N PHE A 110 14.40 12.28 -3.66
CA PHE A 110 14.46 12.42 -5.13
C PHE A 110 14.40 13.88 -5.56
N LYS A 111 13.49 14.67 -4.97
CA LYS A 111 13.38 16.12 -5.23
C LYS A 111 14.66 16.87 -4.90
N ALA A 112 15.29 16.56 -3.77
CA ALA A 112 16.54 17.19 -3.35
C ALA A 112 17.72 16.84 -4.27
N ASN A 113 17.68 15.69 -4.96
CA ASN A 113 18.72 15.24 -5.88
C ASN A 113 18.37 15.46 -7.36
N ALA A 114 17.22 16.08 -7.67
CA ALA A 114 16.84 16.42 -9.05
C ALA A 114 17.54 17.67 -9.59
N ALA A 115 18.20 18.45 -8.74
CA ALA A 115 18.89 19.67 -9.13
C ALA A 115 20.18 19.87 -8.34
N LEU A 116 21.21 20.40 -9.01
CA LEU A 116 22.46 20.76 -8.35
C LEU A 116 22.24 21.88 -7.31
N SER A 117 22.76 21.69 -6.12
CA SER A 117 22.77 22.58 -4.97
C SER A 117 23.77 23.73 -5.11
N SER A 118 23.97 24.52 -4.05
CA SER A 118 24.98 25.60 -3.98
C SER A 118 26.24 25.19 -3.21
N SER A 119 26.47 23.89 -3.02
CA SER A 119 27.71 23.39 -2.42
C SER A 119 28.93 23.79 -3.27
N VAL A 120 30.10 23.95 -2.65
CA VAL A 120 31.32 24.36 -3.38
C VAL A 120 31.68 23.38 -4.52
N PRO A 121 31.64 22.04 -4.34
CA PRO A 121 31.89 21.10 -5.44
C PRO A 121 30.89 21.27 -6.60
N GLU A 122 29.60 21.36 -6.29
CA GLU A 122 28.56 21.48 -7.31
C GLU A 122 28.60 22.84 -8.02
N GLN A 123 29.01 23.91 -7.33
CA GLN A 123 29.19 25.22 -7.96
C GLN A 123 30.31 25.20 -9.00
N LYS A 124 31.42 24.50 -8.73
CA LYS A 124 32.50 24.35 -9.72
C LYS A 124 32.00 23.62 -10.97
N ILE A 125 31.22 22.56 -10.78
CA ILE A 125 30.60 21.82 -11.89
C ILE A 125 29.65 22.72 -12.67
N LYS A 126 28.79 23.50 -11.99
CA LYS A 126 27.92 24.50 -12.62
C LYS A 126 28.67 25.53 -13.47
N ASP A 127 29.85 25.96 -13.03
CA ASP A 127 30.68 26.92 -13.75
C ASP A 127 31.28 26.28 -15.01
N SER A 128 31.78 25.04 -14.92
CA SER A 128 32.26 24.26 -16.07
C SER A 128 31.13 23.97 -17.07
N LEU A 129 29.97 23.50 -16.60
CA LEU A 129 28.79 23.23 -17.43
C LEU A 129 28.33 24.48 -18.19
N ARG A 130 28.29 25.64 -17.50
CA ARG A 130 27.91 26.91 -18.13
C ARG A 130 28.86 27.32 -19.26
N HIS A 131 30.15 27.05 -19.09
CA HIS A 131 31.17 27.45 -20.06
C HIS A 131 31.22 26.51 -21.25
N GLU A 132 31.20 25.20 -21.00
CA GLU A 132 31.47 24.20 -22.04
C GLU A 132 30.20 23.71 -22.74
N CYS A 133 29.06 23.61 -22.03
CA CYS A 133 27.94 22.77 -22.45
C CYS A 133 26.72 23.52 -22.96
N VAL A 134 26.66 24.84 -22.76
CA VAL A 134 25.52 25.67 -23.19
C VAL A 134 25.99 26.91 -23.95
N LYS A 135 25.31 27.21 -25.06
CA LYS A 135 25.50 28.46 -25.80
C LYS A 135 24.16 29.15 -25.97
N VAL A 136 24.11 30.42 -25.58
CA VAL A 136 22.91 31.25 -25.65
C VAL A 136 23.14 32.37 -26.66
N GLU A 137 22.38 32.36 -27.75
CA GLU A 137 22.47 33.36 -28.82
C GLU A 137 21.08 33.91 -29.15
N GLY A 138 20.79 35.13 -28.69
CA GLY A 138 19.47 35.73 -28.85
C GLY A 138 18.39 34.88 -28.17
N ASP A 139 17.38 34.45 -28.94
CA ASP A 139 16.27 33.61 -28.48
C ASP A 139 16.54 32.12 -28.58
N HIS A 140 17.74 31.71 -29.02
CA HIS A 140 18.13 30.31 -29.14
C HIS A 140 19.11 29.89 -28.04
N CYS A 141 18.96 28.67 -27.55
CA CYS A 141 19.84 28.03 -26.57
C CYS A 141 20.23 26.65 -27.09
N THR A 142 21.52 26.40 -27.30
CA THR A 142 22.02 25.09 -27.73
C THR A 142 22.71 24.40 -26.56
N LEU A 143 22.36 23.14 -26.31
CA LEU A 143 23.00 22.28 -25.32
C LEU A 143 23.74 21.14 -26.01
N LEU A 144 25.04 20.99 -25.72
CA LEU A 144 25.85 19.85 -26.20
C LEU A 144 25.78 18.73 -25.17
N LEU A 145 25.07 17.64 -25.48
CA LEU A 145 24.91 16.52 -24.56
C LEU A 145 26.22 15.73 -24.39
N GLY A 146 27.11 15.71 -25.39
CA GLY A 146 28.44 15.12 -25.22
C GLY A 146 29.32 15.85 -24.18
N CYS A 147 28.99 17.10 -23.85
CA CYS A 147 29.77 17.93 -22.93
C CYS A 147 29.75 17.45 -21.48
N TYR A 148 28.67 16.79 -21.03
CA TYR A 148 28.63 16.23 -19.68
C TYR A 148 29.79 15.26 -19.45
N HIS A 149 30.18 14.47 -20.46
CA HIS A 149 31.34 13.60 -20.39
C HIS A 149 32.65 14.38 -20.20
N LEU A 150 32.84 15.48 -20.95
CA LEU A 150 34.01 16.35 -20.82
C LEU A 150 34.12 16.90 -19.40
N VAL A 151 33.04 17.48 -18.90
CA VAL A 151 33.02 18.07 -17.56
C VAL A 151 33.24 16.97 -16.51
N ASN A 152 32.41 15.93 -16.51
CA ASN A 152 32.41 14.92 -15.45
C ASN A 152 33.67 14.08 -15.44
N SER A 153 34.04 13.51 -16.58
CA SER A 153 35.18 12.59 -16.63
C SER A 153 36.51 13.32 -16.79
N ALA A 154 36.62 14.33 -17.66
CA ALA A 154 37.92 14.96 -17.92
C ALA A 154 38.29 16.01 -16.88
N TYR A 155 37.34 16.84 -16.40
CA TYR A 155 37.66 17.91 -15.45
C TYR A 155 37.55 17.47 -13.99
N TYR A 156 36.59 16.59 -13.68
CA TYR A 156 36.31 16.18 -12.29
C TYR A 156 36.66 14.71 -11.98
N ASP A 157 37.18 13.94 -12.94
CA ASP A 157 37.59 12.53 -12.76
C ASP A 157 36.47 11.64 -12.20
N LEU A 158 35.21 11.94 -12.54
CA LEU A 158 34.07 11.12 -12.18
C LEU A 158 34.06 9.87 -13.07
N LYS A 159 34.01 8.69 -12.44
CA LYS A 159 34.04 7.38 -13.12
C LYS A 159 32.90 6.48 -12.68
N TYR A 160 32.50 5.57 -13.56
CA TYR A 160 31.62 4.46 -13.19
C TYR A 160 32.23 3.65 -12.04
N ARG A 161 31.44 3.43 -10.99
CA ARG A 161 31.82 2.66 -9.80
C ARG A 161 30.62 1.86 -9.33
N SER A 162 30.78 0.56 -9.11
CA SER A 162 29.70 -0.25 -8.56
C SER A 162 29.46 0.04 -7.08
N ASP A 163 28.24 -0.16 -6.60
CA ASP A 163 27.85 0.08 -5.21
C ASP A 163 28.73 -0.62 -4.16
N ILE A 164 29.17 -1.83 -4.47
CA ILE A 164 30.06 -2.60 -3.59
C ILE A 164 31.37 -1.83 -3.35
N SER A 165 31.83 -1.07 -4.35
CA SER A 165 33.06 -0.27 -4.28
C SER A 165 32.89 1.09 -3.62
N THR A 166 31.68 1.66 -3.61
CA THR A 166 31.40 3.01 -3.07
C THR A 166 30.80 2.96 -1.66
N SER A 167 29.88 2.04 -1.40
CA SER A 167 29.04 2.04 -0.19
C SER A 167 29.18 0.79 0.68
N SER A 168 29.88 -0.25 0.20
CA SER A 168 29.92 -1.59 0.83
C SER A 168 28.54 -2.25 1.01
N LYS A 169 27.50 -1.72 0.34
CA LYS A 169 26.15 -2.29 0.27
C LYS A 169 25.87 -2.68 -1.18
N SER A 170 24.93 -3.61 -1.37
CA SER A 170 24.35 -3.86 -2.69
C SER A 170 23.18 -2.89 -2.89
N ASP A 171 23.10 -2.27 -4.07
CA ASP A 171 21.89 -1.63 -4.60
C ASP A 171 21.47 -0.39 -3.79
N LYS A 172 22.32 0.65 -3.81
CA LYS A 172 22.08 1.91 -3.09
C LYS A 172 22.35 3.13 -3.98
N ILE A 173 21.24 3.75 -4.38
CA ILE A 173 21.18 5.09 -4.95
C ILE A 173 21.88 6.13 -4.04
N GLN A 174 22.92 6.77 -4.56
CA GLN A 174 23.70 7.79 -3.88
C GLN A 174 23.09 9.18 -4.07
N SER A 175 23.23 10.03 -3.05
CA SER A 175 22.92 11.45 -3.21
C SER A 175 23.94 12.13 -4.12
N LEU A 176 23.60 13.29 -4.71
CA LEU A 176 24.54 14.06 -5.54
C LEU A 176 25.85 14.37 -4.79
N SER A 177 25.77 14.69 -3.49
CA SER A 177 26.95 14.90 -2.66
C SER A 177 27.79 13.63 -2.48
N GLU A 178 27.14 12.48 -2.23
CA GLU A 178 27.84 11.20 -2.08
C GLU A 178 28.51 10.77 -3.39
N PHE A 179 27.81 10.95 -4.52
CA PHE A 179 28.35 10.68 -5.86
C PHE A 179 29.62 11.48 -6.13
N LEU A 180 29.62 12.78 -5.81
CA LEU A 180 30.79 13.64 -5.99
C LEU A 180 31.93 13.27 -5.04
N ASP A 181 31.63 13.00 -3.77
CA ASP A 181 32.63 12.59 -2.77
C ASP A 181 33.28 11.25 -3.15
N ASN A 182 32.49 10.33 -3.72
CA ASN A 182 32.96 9.04 -4.20
C ASN A 182 33.63 9.09 -5.58
N ARG A 183 33.63 10.25 -6.23
CA ARG A 183 34.10 10.45 -7.61
C ARG A 183 33.42 9.53 -8.61
N GLY A 184 32.09 9.48 -8.51
CA GLY A 184 31.20 8.73 -9.38
C GLY A 184 30.43 7.64 -8.64
N GLY A 185 29.67 6.88 -9.42
CA GLY A 185 28.70 5.90 -8.97
C GLY A 185 28.32 4.97 -10.11
N ASP A 186 27.26 4.19 -9.95
CA ASP A 186 26.85 3.24 -10.98
C ASP A 186 25.89 3.89 -12.01
N CYS A 187 25.16 3.09 -12.78
CA CYS A 187 24.31 3.60 -13.85
C CYS A 187 23.14 4.47 -13.35
N GLU A 188 22.55 4.16 -12.19
CA GLU A 188 21.44 4.97 -11.68
C GLU A 188 21.95 6.30 -11.12
N ASP A 189 23.10 6.26 -10.45
CA ASP A 189 23.73 7.41 -9.83
C ASP A 189 24.11 8.44 -10.90
N TYR A 190 24.73 7.97 -11.98
CA TYR A 190 25.09 8.79 -13.13
C TYR A 190 23.86 9.39 -13.81
N SER A 191 22.78 8.62 -13.91
CA SER A 191 21.55 9.10 -14.52
C SER A 191 20.90 10.22 -13.69
N LEU A 192 20.87 10.06 -12.36
CA LEU A 192 20.40 11.10 -11.46
C LEU A 192 21.29 12.34 -11.50
N PHE A 193 22.61 12.15 -11.51
CA PHE A 193 23.57 13.25 -11.61
C PHE A 193 23.40 14.02 -12.94
N TYR A 194 23.39 13.32 -14.07
CA TYR A 194 23.15 13.91 -15.39
C TYR A 194 21.86 14.72 -15.41
N LYS A 195 20.79 14.17 -14.85
CA LYS A 195 19.49 14.85 -14.80
C LYS A 195 19.57 16.17 -14.02
N ALA A 196 20.31 16.22 -12.91
CA ALA A 196 20.54 17.42 -12.14
C ALA A 196 21.35 18.48 -12.91
N GLU A 197 22.38 18.04 -13.66
CA GLU A 197 23.18 18.90 -14.53
C GLU A 197 22.35 19.48 -15.68
N HIS A 198 21.56 18.62 -16.34
CA HIS A 198 20.68 19.01 -17.44
C HIS A 198 19.62 20.02 -16.98
N SER A 199 19.00 19.78 -15.82
CA SER A 199 18.04 20.72 -15.22
C SER A 199 18.68 22.08 -14.92
N TYR A 200 19.93 22.11 -14.47
CA TYR A 200 20.68 23.36 -14.32
C TYR A 200 20.89 24.06 -15.67
N LEU A 201 21.32 23.37 -16.72
CA LEU A 201 21.52 23.99 -18.04
C LEU A 201 20.21 24.53 -18.63
N LEU A 202 19.10 23.79 -18.50
CA LEU A 202 17.78 24.28 -18.91
C LEU A 202 17.36 25.55 -18.17
N SER A 203 17.74 25.69 -16.89
CA SER A 203 17.46 26.91 -16.12
C SER A 203 18.14 28.15 -16.71
N LEU A 204 19.30 27.98 -17.37
CA LEU A 204 20.02 29.04 -18.09
C LEU A 204 19.34 29.38 -19.44
N CYS A 205 18.60 28.43 -20.01
CA CYS A 205 17.84 28.58 -21.25
C CYS A 205 16.41 29.09 -21.05
N LYS A 206 16.00 29.50 -19.84
CA LYS A 206 14.61 29.84 -19.54
C LYS A 206 14.03 30.91 -20.50
N GLY A 207 12.93 30.57 -21.15
CA GLY A 207 12.23 31.45 -22.10
C GLY A 207 12.82 31.50 -23.50
N LYS A 208 13.71 30.57 -23.84
CA LYS A 208 14.36 30.45 -25.15
C LYS A 208 13.92 29.18 -25.86
N ASP A 209 14.15 29.15 -27.17
CA ASP A 209 14.06 27.93 -27.97
C ASP A 209 15.31 27.07 -27.74
N VAL A 210 15.13 25.80 -27.39
CA VAL A 210 16.21 24.91 -26.93
C VAL A 210 16.48 23.82 -27.96
N SER A 211 17.70 23.77 -28.49
CA SER A 211 18.21 22.68 -29.31
C SER A 211 19.17 21.81 -28.51
N LEU A 212 19.09 20.50 -28.73
CA LEU A 212 19.96 19.53 -28.08
C LEU A 212 20.79 18.81 -29.14
N GLU A 213 22.10 18.86 -29.01
CA GLU A 213 23.04 18.15 -29.87
C GLU A 213 23.66 16.98 -29.11
N ALA A 214 23.44 15.77 -29.61
CA ALA A 214 24.06 14.56 -29.12
C ALA A 214 25.07 14.05 -30.15
N TRP A 215 25.67 12.90 -29.89
CA TRP A 215 26.52 12.23 -30.87
C TRP A 215 26.13 10.77 -31.07
N VAL A 216 26.44 10.26 -32.26
CA VAL A 216 26.29 8.85 -32.65
C VAL A 216 27.60 8.32 -33.23
N PRO A 217 27.84 7.00 -33.24
CA PRO A 217 28.99 6.43 -33.93
C PRO A 217 28.98 6.78 -35.43
N GLY A 218 30.13 7.10 -35.98
CA GLY A 218 30.30 7.51 -37.38
C GLY A 218 31.77 7.56 -37.80
N GLU A 219 32.07 8.19 -38.93
CA GLU A 219 33.45 8.27 -39.45
C GLU A 219 34.17 9.58 -39.08
N GLY A 220 33.43 10.55 -38.53
CA GLY A 220 33.91 11.90 -38.26
C GLY A 220 34.34 12.17 -36.82
N LYS A 221 34.08 13.40 -36.39
CA LYS A 221 34.19 13.84 -35.00
C LYS A 221 32.96 14.65 -34.62
N ALA A 222 32.45 14.43 -33.41
CA ALA A 222 31.44 15.27 -32.78
C ALA A 222 32.12 16.14 -31.72
N TRP A 223 32.03 17.46 -31.86
CA TRP A 223 32.54 18.38 -30.86
C TRP A 223 31.71 18.29 -29.58
N VAL A 224 32.38 18.25 -28.43
CA VAL A 224 31.73 18.16 -27.11
C VAL A 224 31.81 19.47 -26.33
N ASN A 225 32.35 20.53 -26.94
CA ASN A 225 32.31 21.88 -26.44
C ASN A 225 32.29 22.91 -27.58
N PHE A 226 31.87 24.13 -27.28
CA PHE A 226 31.67 25.18 -28.29
C PHE A 226 32.97 25.81 -28.82
N ASP A 227 34.07 25.72 -28.06
CA ASP A 227 35.39 26.22 -28.48
C ASP A 227 36.12 25.23 -29.41
N GLU A 228 35.50 24.10 -29.75
CA GLU A 228 36.05 23.06 -30.63
C GLU A 228 37.45 22.57 -30.18
N SER A 229 37.66 22.48 -28.87
CA SER A 229 38.92 21.99 -28.30
C SER A 229 38.85 20.52 -27.88
N TRP A 230 37.64 19.99 -27.69
CA TRP A 230 37.38 18.60 -27.35
C TRP A 230 36.35 17.96 -28.27
N TYR A 231 36.60 16.72 -28.71
CA TYR A 231 35.70 15.97 -29.56
C TYR A 231 35.70 14.48 -29.25
N MET A 232 34.60 13.82 -29.61
CA MET A 232 34.50 12.36 -29.66
C MET A 232 35.02 11.87 -31.02
N PRO A 233 36.04 11.00 -31.08
CA PRO A 233 36.50 10.42 -32.35
C PRO A 233 35.52 9.37 -32.88
N ASN A 234 35.52 9.13 -34.20
CA ASN A 234 34.65 8.15 -34.87
C ASN A 234 33.17 8.38 -34.52
N SER A 235 32.74 9.63 -34.61
CA SER A 235 31.39 10.03 -34.26
C SER A 235 30.86 11.14 -35.16
N GLU A 236 29.54 11.32 -35.13
CA GLU A 236 28.84 12.39 -35.83
C GLU A 236 27.89 13.09 -34.88
N THR A 237 27.76 14.41 -35.03
CA THR A 237 26.77 15.19 -34.29
C THR A 237 25.38 14.90 -34.84
N VAL A 238 24.42 14.68 -33.95
CA VAL A 238 23.01 14.54 -34.28
C VAL A 238 22.19 15.55 -33.49
N LEU A 239 21.32 16.27 -34.19
CA LEU A 239 20.33 17.14 -33.56
C LEU A 239 19.15 16.30 -33.11
N LEU A 240 18.80 16.36 -31.83
CA LEU A 240 17.62 15.66 -31.31
C LEU A 240 16.33 16.37 -31.75
N PRO A 241 15.20 15.65 -31.86
CA PRO A 241 13.96 16.26 -32.33
C PRO A 241 13.49 17.39 -31.40
N ASP A 242 13.00 18.48 -31.99
CA ASP A 242 12.63 19.72 -31.28
C ASP A 242 11.71 19.47 -30.09
N GLY A 243 11.93 20.18 -29.00
CA GLY A 243 11.06 20.23 -27.83
C GLY A 243 11.19 19.05 -26.86
N PHE A 244 11.95 18.00 -27.16
CA PHE A 244 12.26 16.93 -26.19
C PHE A 244 13.37 17.38 -25.23
N ILE A 245 13.00 18.16 -24.21
CA ILE A 245 13.96 18.81 -23.31
C ILE A 245 13.85 18.37 -21.86
N HIS A 246 12.78 17.68 -21.45
CA HIS A 246 12.57 17.36 -20.03
C HIS A 246 13.25 16.01 -19.68
N PRO A 247 14.31 15.98 -18.87
CA PRO A 247 15.05 14.75 -18.58
C PRO A 247 14.33 13.88 -17.56
N ASN A 248 14.18 12.60 -17.86
CA ASN A 248 13.68 11.58 -16.94
C ASN A 248 14.66 10.41 -16.93
N VAL A 249 14.97 9.89 -15.75
CA VAL A 249 15.75 8.65 -15.67
C VAL A 249 14.84 7.49 -15.99
N VAL A 250 15.24 6.63 -16.92
CA VAL A 250 14.54 5.40 -17.25
C VAL A 250 15.46 4.22 -17.00
N CYS A 251 14.98 3.23 -16.25
CA CYS A 251 15.74 2.04 -15.91
C CYS A 251 14.96 0.79 -16.29
N GLY A 252 15.70 -0.26 -16.62
CA GLY A 252 15.10 -1.44 -17.18
C GLY A 252 16.07 -2.60 -17.36
N GLU A 253 15.56 -3.67 -17.96
CA GLU A 253 16.42 -4.65 -18.63
C GLU A 253 16.72 -4.09 -20.01
N ILE A 254 17.88 -3.48 -20.19
CA ILE A 254 18.20 -2.66 -21.35
C ILE A 254 19.50 -3.18 -21.96
N PHE A 255 19.55 -3.24 -23.29
CA PHE A 255 20.76 -3.58 -24.01
C PHE A 255 21.83 -2.50 -23.80
N ASP A 256 22.89 -2.86 -23.09
CA ASP A 256 24.06 -2.01 -22.92
C ASP A 256 25.05 -2.28 -24.06
N PHE A 257 25.28 -1.24 -24.88
CA PHE A 257 26.19 -1.30 -26.02
C PHE A 257 27.67 -1.44 -25.61
N ASN A 258 28.02 -1.09 -24.37
CA ASN A 258 29.39 -1.21 -23.87
C ASN A 258 29.71 -2.67 -23.53
N THR A 259 28.77 -3.38 -22.90
CA THR A 259 28.93 -4.80 -22.54
C THR A 259 28.44 -5.76 -23.62
N GLY A 260 27.61 -5.29 -24.56
CA GLY A 260 26.97 -6.09 -25.60
C GLY A 260 25.93 -7.06 -25.05
N LYS A 261 25.36 -6.77 -23.86
CA LYS A 261 24.42 -7.64 -23.15
C LYS A 261 23.21 -6.84 -22.68
N VAL A 262 22.09 -7.54 -22.58
CA VAL A 262 20.92 -7.04 -21.84
C VAL A 262 21.16 -7.27 -20.36
N GLY A 263 20.91 -6.25 -19.55
CA GLY A 263 20.92 -6.32 -18.10
C GLY A 263 20.29 -5.08 -17.49
N GLY A 264 20.31 -5.00 -16.16
CA GLY A 264 19.95 -3.78 -15.44
C GLY A 264 20.81 -2.60 -15.91
N HIS A 265 20.18 -1.59 -16.52
CA HIS A 265 20.83 -0.36 -16.96
C HIS A 265 19.86 0.82 -16.87
N CYS A 266 20.40 2.02 -16.72
CA CYS A 266 19.65 3.26 -16.62
C CYS A 266 20.14 4.28 -17.66
N MET A 267 19.21 5.02 -18.25
CA MET A 267 19.47 6.05 -19.25
C MET A 267 18.60 7.28 -19.03
N ILE A 268 18.82 8.32 -19.83
CA ILE A 268 18.01 9.53 -19.83
C ILE A 268 17.04 9.48 -21.00
N ALA A 269 15.74 9.53 -20.71
CA ALA A 269 14.71 9.78 -21.70
C ALA A 269 14.30 11.24 -21.63
N LEU A 270 14.38 11.95 -22.76
CA LEU A 270 13.96 13.36 -22.83
C LEU A 270 12.53 13.42 -23.35
N THR A 271 11.62 14.05 -22.61
CA THR A 271 10.21 14.21 -23.00
C THR A 271 9.89 15.64 -23.41
N ARG A 272 8.77 15.82 -24.13
CA ARG A 272 8.27 17.15 -24.54
C ARG A 272 7.63 17.94 -23.40
N LYS A 273 7.22 17.24 -22.35
CA LYS A 273 6.58 17.78 -21.15
C LYS A 273 7.02 16.96 -19.96
N GLU A 274 6.94 17.54 -18.77
CA GLU A 274 7.16 16.83 -17.52
C GLU A 274 6.15 15.68 -17.36
N ILE A 275 6.63 14.57 -16.79
CA ILE A 275 5.80 13.43 -16.40
C ILE A 275 5.38 13.68 -14.95
N LEU A 276 4.09 13.92 -14.71
CA LEU A 276 3.55 14.24 -13.39
C LEU A 276 2.66 13.12 -12.83
N SER A 277 2.29 12.17 -13.67
CA SER A 277 1.38 11.08 -13.33
C SER A 277 1.63 9.85 -14.20
N THR A 278 1.04 8.70 -13.81
CA THR A 278 1.12 7.46 -14.60
C THR A 278 0.54 7.61 -16.01
N LYS A 279 -0.42 8.53 -16.21
CA LYS A 279 -0.98 8.82 -17.54
C LYS A 279 0.02 9.51 -18.47
N ASP A 280 0.94 10.27 -17.89
CA ASP A 280 1.95 11.03 -18.62
C ASP A 280 3.12 10.14 -19.08
N LEU A 281 3.24 8.89 -18.57
CA LEU A 281 4.26 7.94 -19.02
C LEU A 281 4.17 7.65 -20.52
N GLY A 282 2.98 7.80 -21.13
CA GLY A 282 2.82 7.70 -22.59
C GLY A 282 3.66 8.73 -23.38
N LEU A 283 4.12 9.81 -22.74
CA LEU A 283 5.03 10.81 -23.33
C LEU A 283 6.43 10.24 -23.62
N LEU A 284 6.79 9.10 -23.02
CA LEU A 284 8.05 8.40 -23.30
C LEU A 284 8.04 7.70 -24.65
N ARG A 285 6.88 7.43 -25.26
CA ARG A 285 6.84 6.79 -26.58
C ARG A 285 7.45 7.73 -27.62
N GLY A 286 8.47 7.22 -28.32
CA GLY A 286 9.22 8.01 -29.29
C GLY A 286 10.10 9.11 -28.67
N ALA A 287 10.31 9.09 -27.35
CA ALA A 287 11.27 9.97 -26.69
C ALA A 287 12.70 9.54 -27.03
N PRO A 288 13.62 10.49 -27.30
CA PRO A 288 15.03 10.18 -27.49
C PRO A 288 15.68 9.71 -26.18
N LEU A 289 16.51 8.67 -26.30
CA LEU A 289 17.33 8.12 -25.23
C LEU A 289 18.77 8.62 -25.35
N VAL A 290 19.35 8.95 -24.20
CA VAL A 290 20.73 9.43 -24.09
C VAL A 290 21.46 8.65 -23.01
N GLU A 291 22.67 8.19 -23.33
CA GLU A 291 23.58 7.53 -22.38
C GLU A 291 24.22 8.59 -21.46
N PRO A 292 23.96 8.58 -20.14
CA PRO A 292 24.34 9.67 -19.25
C PRO A 292 25.86 9.85 -19.12
N GLN A 293 26.64 8.77 -19.19
CA GLN A 293 28.10 8.81 -19.03
C GLN A 293 28.82 9.48 -20.20
N SER A 294 28.18 9.51 -21.37
CA SER A 294 28.84 9.92 -22.63
C SER A 294 28.10 10.98 -23.43
N GLY A 295 26.80 11.20 -23.16
CA GLY A 295 25.94 12.06 -23.98
C GLY A 295 25.58 11.46 -25.34
N LYS A 296 25.84 10.17 -25.55
CA LYS A 296 25.55 9.46 -26.79
C LYS A 296 24.05 9.31 -26.99
N TYR A 297 23.57 9.55 -28.21
CA TYR A 297 22.20 9.25 -28.60
C TYR A 297 22.01 7.75 -28.85
N MET A 298 20.96 7.19 -28.26
CA MET A 298 20.69 5.74 -28.23
C MET A 298 19.47 5.34 -29.05
N GLY A 299 18.88 6.27 -29.81
CA GLY A 299 17.65 6.06 -30.56
C GLY A 299 16.40 6.54 -29.80
N LEU A 300 15.23 6.27 -30.37
CA LEU A 300 13.93 6.61 -29.80
C LEU A 300 13.29 5.38 -29.13
N ILE A 301 12.64 5.57 -27.98
CA ILE A 301 11.87 4.52 -27.30
C ILE A 301 10.75 4.02 -28.22
N GLY A 302 10.67 2.70 -28.41
CA GLY A 302 9.66 2.06 -29.25
C GLY A 302 9.90 2.17 -30.76
N ALA A 303 11.10 2.58 -31.18
CA ALA A 303 11.48 2.63 -32.59
C ALA A 303 12.90 2.05 -32.82
N ASP A 304 13.85 2.87 -33.22
CA ASP A 304 15.21 2.48 -33.64
C ASP A 304 16.13 2.06 -32.50
N SER A 305 15.81 2.40 -31.24
CA SER A 305 16.59 1.96 -30.07
C SER A 305 16.44 0.47 -29.75
N GLY A 306 15.34 -0.16 -30.20
CA GLY A 306 14.96 -1.52 -29.77
C GLY A 306 14.53 -1.62 -28.30
N ILE A 307 14.42 -0.50 -27.59
CA ILE A 307 13.99 -0.42 -26.19
C ILE A 307 12.55 0.05 -26.14
N ILE A 308 11.69 -0.67 -25.43
CA ILE A 308 10.27 -0.35 -25.31
C ILE A 308 9.89 0.10 -23.89
N LEU A 309 8.81 0.86 -23.79
CA LEU A 309 8.14 1.10 -22.51
C LEU A 309 7.20 -0.08 -22.23
N LEU A 310 7.26 -0.67 -21.04
CA LEU A 310 6.29 -1.71 -20.67
C LEU A 310 4.86 -1.15 -20.61
N GLU A 311 3.91 -1.83 -21.25
CA GLU A 311 2.49 -1.50 -21.22
C GLU A 311 1.63 -2.72 -20.88
N SER A 312 2.15 -3.91 -21.14
CA SER A 312 1.49 -5.17 -20.91
C SER A 312 2.47 -6.25 -20.46
N THR A 313 1.94 -7.35 -19.91
CA THR A 313 2.75 -8.52 -19.57
C THR A 313 3.37 -9.21 -20.79
N ALA A 314 2.86 -8.96 -22.00
CA ALA A 314 3.43 -9.50 -23.22
C ALA A 314 4.80 -8.87 -23.55
N ASP A 315 5.01 -7.63 -23.12
CA ASP A 315 6.19 -6.81 -23.43
C ASP A 315 7.46 -7.31 -22.73
N TYR A 316 7.32 -8.10 -21.65
CA TYR A 316 8.44 -8.79 -21.00
C TYR A 316 9.15 -9.82 -21.89
N LYS A 317 8.58 -10.14 -23.05
CA LYS A 317 9.22 -11.01 -24.04
C LYS A 317 10.22 -10.26 -24.93
N GLU A 318 10.15 -8.92 -24.95
CA GLU A 318 11.10 -8.12 -25.69
C GLU A 318 12.47 -8.16 -25.00
N PRO A 319 13.57 -8.12 -25.79
CA PRO A 319 14.91 -8.21 -25.24
C PRO A 319 15.31 -6.96 -24.45
N SER A 320 14.63 -5.82 -24.64
CA SER A 320 14.95 -4.60 -23.89
C SER A 320 13.72 -3.76 -23.59
N TYR A 321 13.50 -3.46 -22.31
CA TYR A 321 12.32 -2.77 -21.84
C TYR A 321 12.56 -1.93 -20.59
N ILE A 322 11.79 -0.86 -20.45
CA ILE A 322 11.79 0.07 -19.31
C ILE A 322 10.68 -0.34 -18.34
N TYR A 323 11.04 -0.59 -17.08
CA TYR A 323 10.10 -0.91 -15.99
C TYR A 323 10.14 0.10 -14.83
N MET A 324 11.08 1.04 -14.85
CA MET A 324 11.22 2.08 -13.84
C MET A 324 11.46 3.44 -14.47
N VAL A 325 10.79 4.49 -13.97
CA VAL A 325 10.96 5.87 -14.42
C VAL A 325 11.08 6.79 -13.21
N VAL A 326 12.17 7.56 -13.13
CA VAL A 326 12.40 8.55 -12.07
C VAL A 326 12.25 9.95 -12.62
N THR A 327 11.28 10.69 -12.07
CA THR A 327 10.98 12.09 -12.42
C THR A 327 11.43 13.02 -11.28
N ASP A 328 11.19 14.32 -11.40
CA ASP A 328 11.58 15.28 -10.35
C ASP A 328 10.80 15.06 -9.06
N ASN A 329 9.57 14.57 -9.19
CA ASN A 329 8.61 14.58 -8.10
C ASN A 329 8.10 13.18 -7.71
N ASP A 330 8.42 12.16 -8.50
CA ASP A 330 7.85 10.83 -8.32
C ASP A 330 8.74 9.73 -8.93
N LEU A 331 8.54 8.51 -8.44
CA LEU A 331 9.10 7.27 -8.96
C LEU A 331 7.96 6.39 -9.47
N PHE A 332 8.06 5.97 -10.73
CA PHE A 332 7.11 5.07 -11.36
C PHE A 332 7.73 3.69 -11.52
N LEU A 333 7.00 2.66 -11.11
CA LEU A 333 7.40 1.26 -11.22
C LEU A 333 6.30 0.46 -11.90
N TYR A 334 6.68 -0.38 -12.86
CA TYR A 334 5.76 -1.30 -13.50
C TYR A 334 5.60 -2.56 -12.64
N SER A 335 4.36 -2.85 -12.23
CA SER A 335 3.97 -4.08 -11.54
C SER A 335 3.29 -5.06 -12.49
N LEU A 336 3.68 -6.33 -12.42
CA LEU A 336 3.00 -7.41 -13.15
C LEU A 336 1.58 -7.59 -12.62
N GLY A 337 0.60 -7.15 -13.41
CA GLY A 337 -0.83 -7.28 -13.12
C GLY A 337 -1.51 -5.94 -12.82
N ASP A 338 -0.83 -5.05 -12.11
CA ASP A 338 -1.37 -3.73 -11.74
C ASP A 338 -0.97 -2.61 -12.72
N GLY A 339 0.01 -2.88 -13.59
CA GLY A 339 0.56 -1.90 -14.52
C GLY A 339 1.46 -0.88 -13.82
N TRP A 340 1.50 0.34 -14.33
CA TRP A 340 2.33 1.40 -13.75
C TRP A 340 1.75 1.93 -12.44
N LEU A 341 2.55 1.86 -11.40
CA LEU A 341 2.29 2.44 -10.09
C LEU A 341 3.23 3.62 -9.87
N SER A 342 2.78 4.63 -9.13
CA SER A 342 3.64 5.74 -8.70
C SER A 342 3.70 5.82 -7.18
N GLN A 343 4.85 6.24 -6.64
CA GLN A 343 5.02 6.39 -5.20
C GLN A 343 4.02 7.40 -4.62
N SER A 344 3.73 8.50 -5.34
CA SER A 344 2.72 9.46 -4.89
C SER A 344 1.29 8.90 -4.87
N SER A 345 0.93 8.06 -5.84
CA SER A 345 -0.37 7.39 -5.86
C SER A 345 -0.52 6.41 -4.68
N LEU A 346 0.56 5.66 -4.39
CA LEU A 346 0.62 4.76 -3.25
C LEU A 346 0.49 5.52 -1.92
N GLU A 347 1.17 6.67 -1.79
CA GLU A 347 1.07 7.52 -0.60
C GLU A 347 -0.38 7.97 -0.34
N HIS A 348 -1.08 8.40 -1.39
CA HIS A 348 -2.49 8.78 -1.30
C HIS A 348 -3.40 7.59 -0.93
N GLU A 349 -3.17 6.41 -1.50
CA GLU A 349 -3.93 5.21 -1.15
C GLU A 349 -3.72 4.81 0.32
N LEU A 350 -2.47 4.78 0.79
CA LEU A 350 -2.15 4.48 2.18
C LEU A 350 -2.83 5.46 3.15
N TYR A 351 -2.85 6.76 2.80
CA TYR A 351 -3.57 7.76 3.58
C TYR A 351 -5.09 7.49 3.64
N SER A 352 -5.70 7.15 2.50
CA SER A 352 -7.13 6.80 2.46
C SER A 352 -7.44 5.58 3.33
N ARG A 353 -6.62 4.52 3.23
CA ARG A 353 -6.79 3.29 4.04
C ARG A 353 -6.60 3.55 5.53
N GLN A 354 -5.63 4.39 5.89
CA GLN A 354 -5.44 4.81 7.26
C GLN A 354 -6.69 5.53 7.80
N LEU A 355 -7.29 6.43 7.02
CA LEU A 355 -8.51 7.15 7.41
C LEU A 355 -9.70 6.19 7.60
N GLU A 356 -9.88 5.22 6.71
CA GLU A 356 -10.90 4.17 6.83
C GLU A 356 -10.76 3.38 8.13
N LEU A 357 -9.54 2.96 8.47
CA LEU A 357 -9.26 2.23 9.72
C LEU A 357 -9.48 3.08 10.97
N VAL A 358 -9.12 4.36 10.94
CA VAL A 358 -9.37 5.30 12.05
C VAL A 358 -10.86 5.52 12.26
N ILE A 359 -11.67 5.56 11.19
CA ILE A 359 -13.13 5.66 11.28
C ILE A 359 -13.71 4.34 11.81
N ALA A 360 -13.27 3.18 11.30
CA ALA A 360 -13.75 1.87 11.74
C ALA A 360 -13.42 1.55 13.21
N LYS A 361 -12.40 2.21 13.77
CA LYS A 361 -12.03 2.12 15.18
C LYS A 361 -13.00 2.86 16.13
N ARG A 362 -13.74 3.87 15.62
CA ARG A 362 -14.71 4.65 16.41
C ARG A 362 -16.03 3.92 16.49
#